data_AF-A0A7J5E6G8-F1
#
_entry.id   AF-A0A7J5E6G8-F1
#
_cell.length_a   1.000
_cell.length_b   1.000
_cell.length_c   1.000
_cell.angle_alpha   90.00
_cell.angle_beta   90.00
_cell.angle_gamma   90.00
#
_symmetry.space_group_name_H-M   'P 1'
#
loop_
_entity.id
_entity.type
_entity.pdbx_description
1 polymer ?
#
loop_
_entity_poly.entity_id
_entity_poly.type
_entity_poly.pdbx_seq_one_letter_code
_entity_poly.pdbx_strand_id
1 'polypeptide(L)' 'MDYNENPKSYYAPMHTAEHILNGTINKMFGCGRAFSAHIEKKKSKCDYHFTRDLTAEEIASIEEKVNTVI' A
#
# COMPACT_ATOMS: atom_id res chain seq x y z
N MET A 1 3.69 -15.84 29.04
CA MET A 1 3.40 -16.18 27.63
C MET A 1 4.58 -15.67 26.83
N ASP A 2 5.36 -16.60 26.29
CA ASP A 2 6.56 -16.29 25.49
C ASP A 2 6.08 -15.64 24.18
N TYR A 3 6.30 -14.33 24.05
CA TYR A 3 5.90 -13.59 22.85
C TYR A 3 6.97 -13.84 21.80
N ASN A 4 6.68 -14.75 20.87
CA ASN A 4 7.53 -15.00 19.72
C ASN A 4 7.51 -13.73 18.83
N GLU A 5 8.40 -12.78 19.13
CA GLU A 5 8.64 -11.61 18.29
C GLU A 5 8.90 -12.10 16.87
N ASN A 6 8.01 -11.71 15.95
CA ASN A 6 8.17 -12.04 14.54
C ASN A 6 9.51 -11.43 14.08
N PRO A 7 10.50 -12.23 13.64
CA PRO A 7 11.84 -11.74 13.33
C PRO A 7 11.87 -10.81 12.11
N LYS A 8 10.75 -10.69 11.38
CA LYS A 8 10.57 -9.64 10.37
C LYS A 8 10.24 -8.35 11.09
N SER A 9 11.22 -7.45 11.15
CA SER A 9 11.05 -6.07 11.63
C SER A 9 10.12 -5.31 10.67
N TYR A 10 8.81 -5.47 10.86
CA TYR A 10 7.81 -4.70 10.14
C TYR A 10 7.85 -3.27 10.65
N TYR A 11 8.31 -2.35 9.81
CA TYR A 11 8.29 -0.94 10.14
C TYR A 11 6.83 -0.47 10.10
N ALA A 12 6.21 -0.34 11.28
CA ALA A 12 4.79 -0.02 11.45
C ALA A 12 4.27 1.11 10.54
N PRO A 13 5.01 2.22 10.29
CA PRO A 13 4.56 3.26 9.38
C PRO A 13 4.33 2.79 7.94
N MET A 14 5.19 1.91 7.43
CA MET A 14 5.07 1.42 6.04
C MET A 14 3.90 0.46 5.89
N HIS A 15 3.58 -0.31 6.93
CA HIS A 15 2.42 -1.19 6.92
C HIS A 15 1.11 -0.40 6.99
N THR A 16 1.07 0.67 7.79
CA THR A 16 -0.06 1.61 7.79
C THR A 16 -0.23 2.28 6.43
N ALA A 17 0.87 2.74 5.81
CA ALA A 17 0.84 3.32 4.46
C ALA A 17 0.32 2.33 3.41
N GLU A 18 0.69 1.04 3.49
CA GLU A 18 0.15 -0.01 2.61
C GLU A 18 -1.36 -0.14 2.76
N HIS A 19 -1.89 -0.17 3.99
CA HIS A 19 -3.32 -0.26 4.19
C HIS A 19 -4.09 0.96 3.68
N ILE A 20 -3.53 2.16 3.85
CA ILE A 20 -4.10 3.40 3.30
C ILE A 20 -4.08 3.34 1.77
N LEU A 21 -2.96 2.96 1.16
CA LEU A 21 -2.83 2.81 -0.29
C LEU A 21 -3.83 1.79 -0.83
N ASN A 22 -3.93 0.61 -0.22
CA ASN A 22 -4.89 -0.43 -0.59
C ASN A 22 -6.33 0.09 -0.53
N GLY A 23 -6.67 0.86 0.52
CA GLY A 23 -7.98 1.49 0.64
C GLY A 23 -8.24 2.55 -0.44
N THR A 24 -7.25 3.40 -0.74
CA THR A 24 -7.34 4.44 -1.77
C THR A 24 -7.50 3.83 -3.16
N ILE A 25 -6.67 2.85 -3.51
CA ILE A 25 -6.73 2.15 -4.80
C ILE A 25 -8.09 1.47 -4.97
N ASN A 26 -8.58 0.74 -3.96
CA ASN A 26 -9.87 0.09 -4.04
C ASN A 26 -11.02 1.10 -4.20
N LYS A 27 -10.97 2.25 -3.52
CA LYS A 27 -11.99 3.31 -3.65
C LYS A 27 -11.99 3.98 -5.02
N MET A 28 -10.81 4.17 -5.63
CA MET A 28 -10.69 4.87 -6.92
C MET A 28 -10.95 3.95 -8.11
N PHE A 29 -10.46 2.71 -8.06
CA PHE A 29 -10.42 1.82 -9.21
C PHE A 29 -11.24 0.54 -9.04
N GLY A 30 -11.71 0.23 -7.83
CA GLY A 30 -12.50 -0.99 -7.57
C GLY A 30 -11.76 -2.30 -7.81
N CYS A 31 -10.42 -2.28 -7.96
CA CYS A 31 -9.62 -3.47 -8.25
C CYS A 31 -9.30 -4.33 -7.02
N GLY A 32 -9.85 -3.99 -5.85
CA GLY A 32 -9.62 -4.71 -4.61
C GLY A 32 -8.30 -4.35 -3.94
N ARG A 33 -7.77 -5.29 -3.15
CA ARG A 33 -6.48 -5.15 -2.45
C ARG A 33 -5.33 -5.66 -3.31
N ALA A 34 -4.11 -5.22 -3.01
CA ALA A 34 -2.90 -5.77 -3.61
C ALA A 34 -2.86 -7.29 -3.46
N PHE A 35 -2.52 -8.01 -4.54
CA PHE A 35 -2.37 -9.47 -4.52
C PHE A 35 -1.02 -9.89 -3.95
N SER A 36 -0.02 -9.02 -4.04
CA SER A 36 1.30 -9.18 -3.42
C SER A 36 1.75 -7.86 -2.84
N ALA A 37 2.30 -7.89 -1.63
CA ALA A 37 2.86 -6.72 -0.96
C ALA A 37 4.19 -7.09 -0.30
N HIS A 38 5.22 -6.33 -0.62
CA HIS A 38 6.56 -6.44 -0.04
C HIS A 38 6.82 -5.15 0.73
N ILE A 39 6.65 -5.19 2.05
CA ILE A 39 6.70 -4.01 2.90
C ILE A 39 7.99 -4.00 3.72
N GLU A 40 8.91 -3.10 3.37
CA GLU A 40 10.21 -2.94 4.02
C GLU A 40 10.41 -1.49 4.46
N LYS A 41 11.33 -1.26 5.42
CA LYS A 41 11.60 0.07 5.98
C LYS A 41 12.02 1.14 4.96
N LYS A 42 12.78 0.76 3.94
CA LYS A 42 13.33 1.72 2.94
C LYS A 42 12.53 1.78 1.64
N LYS A 43 12.03 0.64 1.16
CA LYS A 43 11.33 0.55 -0.12
C LYS A 43 10.28 -0.53 -0.03
N SER A 44 9.03 -0.15 -0.23
CA SER A 44 7.91 -1.08 -0.27
C SER A 44 7.34 -1.17 -1.68
N LYS A 45 6.69 -2.30 -1.99
CA LYS A 45 6.05 -2.59 -3.26
C LYS A 45 4.68 -3.20 -3.00
N CYS A 46 3.67 -2.74 -3.74
CA CYS A 46 2.34 -3.35 -3.78
C CYS A 46 1.98 -3.63 -5.24
N ASP A 47 1.57 -4.85 -5.53
CA ASP A 47 1.16 -5.28 -6.86
C ASP A 47 -0.36 -5.43 -6.92
N TYR A 48 -0.98 -4.84 -7.95
CA TYR A 48 -2.42 -4.81 -8.15
C TYR A 48 -2.79 -5.34 -9.53
N HIS A 49 -3.98 -5.90 -9.68
CA HIS A 49 -4.52 -6.25 -10.98
C HIS A 49 -5.22 -5.04 -11.59
N PHE A 50 -4.64 -4.51 -12.67
CA PHE A 50 -5.26 -3.50 -13.50
C PHE A 50 -5.45 -4.03 -14.92
N THR A 51 -6.52 -3.59 -15.59
CA THR A 51 -6.80 -3.91 -16.99
C THR A 51 -6.06 -2.97 -17.96
N ARG A 52 -5.54 -1.85 -17.45
CA ARG A 52 -4.73 -0.86 -18.15
C ARG A 52 -3.72 -0.24 -17.20
N ASP A 53 -2.67 0.36 -17.73
CA ASP A 53 -1.75 1.19 -16.93
C ASP A 53 -2.45 2.42 -16.35
N LEU A 54 -1.97 2.85 -15.17
CA LEU A 54 -2.39 4.10 -14.54
C LEU A 54 -1.80 5.28 -15.30
N THR A 55 -2.59 6.33 -15.49
CA THR A 55 -2.07 7.58 -16.05
C THR A 55 -1.23 8.33 -15.01
N ALA A 56 -0.38 9.26 -15.46
CA ALA A 56 0.41 10.09 -14.55
C ALA A 56 -0.47 10.92 -13.59
N GLU A 57 -1.62 11.39 -14.07
CA GLU A 57 -2.60 12.14 -13.26
C GLU A 57 -3.25 11.26 -12.18
N GLU A 58 -3.57 10.01 -12.52
CA GLU A 58 -4.10 9.02 -11.57
C GLU A 58 -3.07 8.71 -10.48
N ILE A 59 -1.82 8.50 -10.86
CA ILE A 59 -0.72 8.27 -9.92
C ILE A 59 -0.56 9.45 -8.96
N ALA A 60 -0.55 10.69 -9.48
CA ALA A 60 -0.45 11.89 -8.65
C ALA A 60 -1.65 12.02 -7.69
N SER A 61 -2.86 11.71 -8.15
CA SER A 61 -4.07 11.76 -7.32
C SER A 61 -4.06 10.69 -6.21
N ILE A 62 -3.56 9.48 -6.51
CA ILE A 62 -3.38 8.43 -5.50
C ILE A 62 -2.39 8.89 -4.43
N GLU A 63 -1.23 9.44 -4.84
CA GLU A 63 -0.21 9.94 -3.91
C GLU A 63 -0.76 11.04 -3.00
N GLU A 64 -1.45 12.04 -3.55
CA GLU A 64 -2.08 13.12 -2.79
C GLU A 64 -3.10 12.58 -1.77
N LYS A 65 -3.97 11.65 -2.19
CA LYS A 65 -4.99 11.06 -1.32
C LYS A 65 -4.38 10.25 -0.19
N VAL A 66 -3.32 9.49 -0.46
CA VAL A 66 -2.61 8.74 0.59
C VAL A 66 -1.96 9.70 1.59
N ASN A 67 -1.29 10.74 1.11
CA ASN A 67 -0.65 11.75 1.95
C ASN A 67 -1.64 12.57 2.79
N THR A 68 -2.87 12.77 2.31
CA THR A 68 -3.92 13.51 3.05
C THR A 68 -4.44 12.74 4.29
N VAL A 69 -4.24 11.42 4.34
CA VAL A 69 -4.69 10.57 5.46
C VAL A 69 -3.66 10.48 6.59
N ILE A 70 -2.41 10.87 6.34
CA ILE A 70 -1.25 10.73 7.24
C ILE A 70 -0.94 12.08 7.90
#